data_AF-A0A1V2LW66-F1
#
_entry.id   AF-A0A1V2LW66-F1
#
_cell.length_a   1.000
_cell.length_b   1.000
_cell.length_c   1.000
_cell.angle_alpha   90.00
_cell.angle_beta   90.00
_cell.angle_gamma   90.00
#
_symmetry.space_group_name_H-M   'P 1'
#
loop_
_entity.id
_entity.type
_entity.pdbx_description
1 polymer ?
#
loop_
_entity_poly.entity_id
_entity_poly.type
_entity_poly.pdbx_seq_one_letter_code
_entity_poly.pdbx_strand_id
1 'polypeptide(L)'
;MNEINKEYTYYYRDLYNEQCECPSCIKFRNNFKNKYPKVADYLEGLGIDIQFPIEIMDLSMDEFIVYYAVKGKLKEPKLILHIEEVELTMRDHETASEAYANTGMKKPFFIIEVSNIFIIIN
;
A
#
# COMPACT_ATOMS: atom_id res chain seq x y z
N MET A 1 6.16 6.62 17.39
CA MET A 1 4.85 7.17 17.01
C MET A 1 5.05 8.09 15.83
N ASN A 2 4.59 7.63 14.67
CA ASN A 2 4.47 8.45 13.47
C ASN A 2 3.29 9.40 13.69
N GLU A 3 3.38 10.64 13.21
CA GLU A 3 2.22 11.53 13.16
C GLU A 3 1.39 11.09 11.95
N ILE A 4 0.29 10.36 12.17
CA ILE A 4 -0.56 9.81 11.09
C ILE A 4 -1.92 10.48 11.12
N ASN A 5 -2.39 10.92 9.96
CA ASN A 5 -3.75 11.40 9.74
C ASN A 5 -4.54 10.34 8.96
N LYS A 6 -5.27 9.49 9.68
CA LYS A 6 -6.04 8.38 9.10
C LYS A 6 -7.18 8.86 8.21
N GLU A 7 -7.86 9.93 8.62
CA GLU A 7 -8.98 10.49 7.87
C GLU A 7 -8.53 11.01 6.51
N TYR A 8 -7.44 11.79 6.46
CA TYR A 8 -6.88 12.25 5.19
C TYR A 8 -6.34 11.08 4.36
N THR A 9 -5.72 10.09 5.00
CA THR A 9 -5.28 8.87 4.30
C THR A 9 -6.46 8.22 3.60
N TYR A 10 -7.59 8.03 4.27
CA TYR A 10 -8.76 7.42 3.65
C TYR A 10 -9.26 8.21 2.42
N TYR A 11 -9.25 9.55 2.48
CA TYR A 11 -9.67 10.39 1.36
C TYR A 11 -8.71 10.37 0.14
N TYR A 12 -7.49 9.83 0.24
CA TYR A 12 -6.62 9.78 -0.95
C TYR A 12 -7.20 8.89 -2.06
N ARG A 13 -8.05 7.92 -1.72
CA ARG A 13 -8.76 7.10 -2.73
C ARG A 13 -9.57 7.93 -3.72
N ASP A 14 -10.01 9.13 -3.34
CA ASP A 14 -10.75 10.03 -4.22
C ASP A 14 -9.85 10.58 -5.34
N LEU A 15 -8.53 10.53 -5.16
CA LEU A 15 -7.52 10.85 -6.18
C LEU A 15 -7.22 9.66 -7.11
N TYR A 16 -7.60 8.44 -6.71
CA TYR A 16 -7.40 7.17 -7.44
C TYR A 16 -8.73 6.45 -7.63
N ASN A 17 -9.77 7.21 -7.99
CA ASN A 17 -11.13 6.74 -8.13
C ASN A 17 -11.31 5.73 -9.29
N GLU A 18 -10.38 5.68 -10.24
CA GLU A 18 -10.31 4.70 -11.31
C GLU A 18 -9.17 3.71 -11.04
N GLN A 19 -9.52 2.55 -10.48
CA GLN A 19 -8.56 1.46 -10.25
C GLN A 19 -8.36 0.64 -11.54
N CYS A 20 -7.19 0.03 -11.69
CA CYS A 20 -6.96 -0.88 -12.82
C CYS A 20 -7.92 -2.07 -12.74
N GLU A 21 -8.63 -2.33 -13.83
CA GLU A 21 -9.62 -3.42 -13.96
C GLU A 21 -9.07 -4.64 -14.73
N CYS A 22 -7.75 -4.76 -14.85
CA CYS A 22 -7.18 -5.98 -15.41
C CYS A 22 -7.45 -7.18 -14.47
N PRO A 23 -7.51 -8.42 -15.01
CA PRO A 23 -7.85 -9.61 -14.22
C PRO A 23 -6.97 -9.81 -12.98
N SER A 24 -5.66 -9.53 -13.07
CA SER A 24 -4.75 -9.69 -11.94
C SER A 24 -5.00 -8.67 -10.83
N CYS A 25 -5.27 -7.40 -11.18
CA CYS A 25 -5.61 -6.35 -10.21
C CYS A 25 -6.95 -6.64 -9.50
N ILE A 26 -7.99 -7.03 -10.24
CA ILE A 26 -9.28 -7.45 -9.66
C ILE A 26 -9.07 -8.63 -8.71
N LYS A 27 -8.29 -9.62 -9.15
CA LYS A 27 -8.01 -10.80 -8.34
C LYS A 27 -7.27 -10.46 -7.05
N PHE A 28 -6.24 -9.63 -7.13
CA PHE A 28 -5.52 -9.15 -5.96
C PHE A 28 -6.49 -8.52 -4.95
N ARG A 29 -7.27 -7.53 -5.38
CA ARG A 29 -8.22 -6.79 -4.51
C ARG A 29 -9.23 -7.71 -3.83
N ASN A 30 -9.74 -8.71 -4.56
CA ASN A 30 -10.72 -9.66 -4.05
C ASN A 30 -10.16 -10.69 -3.05
N ASN A 31 -8.85 -10.97 -3.09
CA ASN A 31 -8.25 -12.07 -2.32
C ASN A 31 -7.28 -11.62 -1.23
N PHE A 32 -6.71 -10.41 -1.34
CA PHE A 32 -5.66 -9.92 -0.45
C PHE A 32 -6.06 -9.98 1.04
N LYS A 33 -7.23 -9.43 1.40
CA LYS A 33 -7.70 -9.43 2.79
C LYS A 33 -7.95 -10.84 3.35
N ASN A 34 -8.48 -11.74 2.52
CA ASN A 34 -8.77 -13.10 2.94
C ASN A 34 -7.50 -13.90 3.18
N LYS A 35 -6.45 -13.67 2.37
CA LYS A 35 -5.17 -14.36 2.49
C LYS A 35 -4.26 -13.75 3.55
N TYR A 36 -4.26 -12.42 3.68
CA TYR A 36 -3.38 -11.66 4.57
C TYR A 36 -4.16 -10.75 5.54
N PRO A 37 -5.05 -11.32 6.37
CA PRO A 37 -5.96 -10.52 7.21
C PRO A 37 -5.21 -9.61 8.19
N LYS A 38 -4.10 -10.06 8.78
CA LYS A 38 -3.30 -9.24 9.71
C LYS A 38 -2.62 -8.05 9.02
N VAL A 39 -2.19 -8.23 7.77
CA VAL A 39 -1.62 -7.14 6.97
C VAL A 39 -2.71 -6.15 6.60
N ALA A 40 -3.87 -6.64 6.15
CA ALA A 40 -5.03 -5.82 5.85
C ALA A 40 -5.46 -4.98 7.08
N ASP A 41 -5.62 -5.61 8.24
CA ASP A 41 -5.98 -4.93 9.49
C ASP A 41 -4.96 -3.86 9.89
N TYR A 42 -3.66 -4.13 9.70
CA TYR A 42 -2.60 -3.16 9.95
C TYR A 42 -2.72 -1.94 9.01
N LEU A 43 -2.89 -2.18 7.71
CA LEU A 43 -3.03 -1.11 6.70
C LEU A 43 -4.30 -0.27 6.94
N GLU A 44 -5.44 -0.92 7.14
CA GLU A 44 -6.72 -0.27 7.50
C GLU A 44 -6.57 0.52 8.82
N GLY A 45 -5.78 0.01 9.76
CA GLY A 45 -5.39 0.71 10.99
C GLY A 45 -4.64 2.02 10.76
N LEU A 46 -4.01 2.22 9.60
CA LEU A 46 -3.37 3.49 9.18
C LEU A 46 -4.34 4.42 8.43
N GLY A 47 -5.58 3.99 8.21
CA GLY A 47 -6.59 4.71 7.43
C GLY A 47 -6.56 4.40 5.94
N ILE A 48 -5.81 3.38 5.51
CA ILE A 48 -5.76 2.95 4.10
C ILE A 48 -7.05 2.21 3.74
N ASP A 49 -7.61 2.53 2.57
CA ASP A 49 -8.58 1.67 1.90
C ASP A 49 -7.82 0.69 0.99
N ILE A 50 -7.69 -0.56 1.42
CA ILE A 50 -6.87 -1.58 0.73
C ILE A 50 -7.39 -1.94 -0.67
N GLN A 51 -8.59 -1.49 -1.04
CA GLN A 51 -9.14 -1.66 -2.39
C GLN A 51 -8.66 -0.56 -3.36
N PHE A 52 -8.00 0.48 -2.84
CA PHE A 52 -7.52 1.62 -3.61
C PHE A 52 -6.01 1.82 -3.46
N PRO A 53 -5.17 0.82 -3.83
CA PRO A 53 -3.74 1.03 -3.90
C PRO A 53 -3.36 2.11 -4.92
N ILE A 54 -2.16 2.65 -4.75
CA ILE A 54 -1.54 3.51 -5.76
C ILE A 54 -1.22 2.69 -7.00
N GLU A 55 -0.66 1.49 -6.78
CA GLU A 55 -0.22 0.59 -7.83
C GLU A 55 -0.25 -0.85 -7.32
N ILE A 56 -0.64 -1.78 -8.19
CA ILE A 56 -0.50 -3.22 -8.00
C ILE A 56 0.42 -3.73 -9.10
N MET A 57 1.64 -4.10 -8.75
CA MET A 57 2.60 -4.70 -9.68
C MET A 57 2.47 -6.22 -9.64
N ASP A 58 2.13 -6.81 -10.78
CA ASP A 58 2.19 -8.26 -11.02
C ASP A 58 3.60 -8.63 -11.50
N LEU A 59 4.33 -9.39 -10.69
CA LEU A 59 5.72 -9.78 -10.93
C LEU A 59 5.87 -11.12 -11.64
N SER A 60 4.77 -11.71 -12.14
CA SER A 60 4.66 -13.09 -12.63
C SER A 60 4.67 -14.14 -11.51
N MET A 61 4.31 -15.39 -11.85
CA MET A 61 4.22 -16.51 -10.90
C MET A 61 3.34 -16.22 -9.67
N ASP A 62 2.23 -15.52 -9.88
CA ASP A 62 1.28 -15.15 -8.84
C ASP A 62 1.86 -14.23 -7.74
N GLU A 63 3.01 -13.62 -7.98
CA GLU A 63 3.68 -12.70 -7.05
C GLU A 63 3.26 -11.25 -7.32
N PHE A 64 3.00 -10.51 -6.25
CA PHE A 64 2.56 -9.12 -6.28
C PHE A 64 3.39 -8.23 -5.37
N ILE A 65 3.60 -6.99 -5.79
CA ILE A 65 3.98 -5.88 -4.93
C ILE A 65 2.87 -4.84 -5.00
N VAL A 66 2.45 -4.30 -3.86
CA VAL A 66 1.41 -3.27 -3.80
C VAL A 66 1.91 -2.03 -3.05
N TYR A 67 1.48 -0.85 -3.51
CA TYR A 67 1.90 0.43 -2.96
C TYR A 67 0.71 1.22 -2.41
N TYR A 68 0.91 1.84 -1.24
CA TYR A 68 -0.06 2.72 -0.59
C TYR A 68 0.61 4.01 -0.10
N ALA A 69 -0.16 5.10 0.02
CA ALA A 69 0.28 6.33 0.68
C ALA A 69 -0.40 6.51 2.02
N VAL A 70 0.35 7.02 2.99
CA VAL A 70 -0.19 7.40 4.30
C VAL A 70 0.12 8.86 4.56
N LYS A 71 -0.92 9.61 4.94
CA LYS A 71 -0.76 11.01 5.35
C LYS A 71 -0.09 11.03 6.71
N GLY A 72 1.15 11.53 6.74
CA GLY A 72 1.91 11.57 7.97
C GLY A 72 3.41 11.66 7.79
N LYS A 73 4.12 11.59 8.92
CA LYS A 73 5.58 11.62 8.97
C LYS A 73 6.13 10.36 9.65
N LEU A 74 7.10 9.73 9.00
CA LEU A 74 7.91 8.69 9.62
C LEU A 74 8.94 9.32 10.56
N LYS A 75 9.28 8.60 11.63
CA LYS A 75 10.37 9.01 12.53
C LYS A 75 11.74 8.91 11.87
N GLU A 76 11.92 7.86 11.06
CA GLU A 76 13.13 7.58 10.29
C GLU A 76 12.80 7.62 8.80
N PRO A 77 13.73 7.96 7.90
CA PRO A 77 13.47 8.03 6.46
C PRO A 77 12.96 6.70 5.86
N LYS A 78 13.37 5.57 6.47
CA LYS A 78 12.96 4.23 6.09
C LYS A 78 12.69 3.37 7.32
N LEU A 79 11.60 2.61 7.28
CA LEU A 79 11.28 1.58 8.27
C LEU A 79 10.86 0.29 7.56
N ILE A 80 11.26 -0.85 8.09
CA ILE A 80 10.86 -2.17 7.58
C ILE A 80 10.14 -2.90 8.71
N LEU A 81 8.95 -3.41 8.41
CA LEU A 81 8.14 -4.22 9.31
C LEU A 81 7.84 -5.55 8.62
N HIS A 82 7.85 -6.63 9.39
CA HIS A 82 7.38 -7.93 8.92
C HIS A 82 6.09 -8.29 9.66
N ILE A 83 5.07 -8.66 8.90
CA ILE A 83 3.82 -9.21 9.42
C ILE A 83 3.68 -10.59 8.79
N GLU A 84 3.98 -11.63 9.56
CA GLU A 84 4.10 -13.00 9.07
C GLU A 84 5.16 -13.08 7.95
N GLU A 85 4.82 -13.62 6.78
CA GLU A 85 5.73 -13.70 5.61
C GLU A 85 5.81 -12.40 4.79
N VAL A 86 4.96 -11.41 5.08
CA VAL A 86 4.83 -10.19 4.31
C VAL A 86 5.77 -9.11 4.84
N GLU A 87 6.55 -8.50 3.93
CA GLU A 87 7.39 -7.35 4.24
C GLU A 87 6.65 -6.04 3.89
N LEU A 88 6.64 -5.11 4.83
CA LEU A 88 6.15 -3.74 4.66
C LEU A 88 7.34 -2.79 4.75
N THR A 89 7.80 -2.29 3.61
CA THR A 89 8.84 -1.27 3.57
C THR A 89 8.22 0.13 3.43
N MET A 90 8.36 0.92 4.49
CA MET A 90 7.88 2.29 4.57
C MET A 90 9.02 3.26 4.25
N ARG A 91 8.77 4.22 3.35
CA ARG A 91 9.75 5.25 2.95
C ARG A 91 9.09 6.62 2.99
N ASP A 92 9.76 7.60 3.58
CA ASP A 92 9.29 8.98 3.49
C ASP A 92 9.33 9.49 2.05
N HIS A 93 8.73 10.65 1.82
CA HIS A 93 8.63 11.23 0.49
C HIS A 93 9.98 11.66 -0.13
N GLU A 94 11.07 11.71 0.63
CA GLU A 94 12.42 12.02 0.12
C GLU A 94 13.16 10.75 -0.31
N THR A 95 12.87 9.63 0.35
CA THR A 95 13.51 8.33 0.13
C THR A 95 12.71 7.45 -0.84
N ALA A 96 11.41 7.67 -0.97
CA ALA A 96 10.55 6.94 -1.90
C ALA A 96 10.93 7.23 -3.36
N SER A 97 10.86 6.21 -4.23
CA SER A 97 11.04 6.38 -5.67
C SER A 97 10.00 7.36 -6.23
N GLU A 98 10.40 8.26 -7.13
CA GLU A 98 9.50 9.21 -7.79
C GLU A 98 8.31 8.51 -8.47
N ALA A 99 8.54 7.32 -9.03
CA ALA A 99 7.50 6.50 -9.67
C ALA A 99 6.33 6.17 -8.73
N TYR A 100 6.60 6.04 -7.43
CA TYR A 100 5.59 5.70 -6.41
C TYR A 100 5.28 6.87 -5.46
N ALA A 101 6.07 7.94 -5.51
CA ALA A 101 5.84 9.17 -4.73
C ALA A 101 4.85 10.12 -5.40
N ASN A 102 4.40 9.84 -6.64
CA ASN A 102 3.37 10.62 -7.33
C ASN A 102 1.95 10.29 -6.80
N THR A 103 1.73 10.59 -5.53
CA THR A 103 0.53 10.20 -4.78
C THR A 103 -0.67 11.13 -4.96
N GLY A 104 -0.47 12.31 -5.57
CA GLY A 104 -1.38 13.46 -5.44
C GLY A 104 -1.56 13.99 -4.00
N MET A 105 -0.97 13.33 -2.99
CA MET A 105 -1.07 13.70 -1.58
C MET A 105 -0.08 14.81 -1.25
N LYS A 106 -0.57 15.89 -0.64
CA LYS A 106 0.31 16.96 -0.15
C LYS A 106 1.20 16.43 0.98
N LYS A 107 2.48 16.82 0.98
CA LYS A 107 3.43 16.52 2.06
C LYS A 107 2.93 17.05 3.43
N PRO A 108 3.33 16.43 4.56
CA PRO A 108 4.12 15.20 4.65
C PRO A 108 3.26 13.96 4.34
N PHE A 109 3.86 12.98 3.68
CA PHE A 109 3.34 11.63 3.50
C PHE A 109 4.50 10.64 3.46
N PHE A 110 4.20 9.35 3.57
CA PHE A 110 5.14 8.27 3.30
C PHE A 110 4.46 7.17 2.47
N ILE A 111 5.26 6.41 1.74
CA ILE A 111 4.83 5.28 0.93
C ILE A 111 5.04 3.99 1.70
N ILE A 112 4.10 3.06 1.58
CA ILE A 112 4.24 1.68 2.03
C ILE A 112 4.30 0.80 0.78
N GLU A 113 5.41 0.09 0.63
CA GLU A 113 5.57 -1.03 -0.30
C GLU A 113 5.28 -2.31 0.48
N VAL A 114 4.36 -3.13 -0.02
CA VAL A 114 4.02 -4.42 0.55
C VAL A 114 4.44 -5.49 -0.45
N SER A 115 5.42 -6.31 -0.07
CA SER A 115 6.05 -7.32 -0.92
C SER A 115 5.89 -8.73 -0.32
N ASN A 116 6.35 -9.75 -1.05
CA ASN A 116 6.13 -11.17 -0.75
C ASN A 116 4.65 -11.56 -0.72
N ILE A 117 3.84 -10.94 -1.59
CA ILE A 117 2.43 -11.28 -1.74
C ILE A 117 2.29 -12.32 -2.84
N PHE A 118 1.67 -13.45 -2.53
CA PHE A 118 1.42 -14.52 -3.50
C PHE A 118 -0.08 -14.78 -3.59
N ILE A 119 -0.74 -14.60 -4.73
CA ILE A 119 -2.18 -14.84 -4.91
C ILE A 119 -2.40 -15.67 -6.17
N ILE A 120 -2.69 -16.96 -5.99
CA ILE A 120 -2.72 -17.95 -7.09
C ILE A 120 -3.76 -17.57 -8.15
N ILE A 121 -3.36 -17.38 -9.41
CA ILE A 121 -4.23 -17.11 -10.55
C ILE A 121 -4.77 -18.43 -11.14
N ASN A 122 -5.74 -19.07 -10.47
CA ASN A 122 -6.60 -20.10 -11.09
C ASN A 122 -7.43 -19.54 -12.24
#